data_AF-A0A1M7ZUS9-F1
#
_entry.id   AF-A0A1M7ZUS9-F1
#
_cell.length_a   1.000
_cell.length_b   1.000
_cell.length_c   1.000
_cell.angle_alpha   90.00
_cell.angle_beta   90.00
_cell.angle_gamma   90.00
#
_symmetry.space_group_name_H-M   'P 1'
#
loop_
_entity.id
_entity.type
_entity.pdbx_description
1 polymer ?
#
loop_
_entity_poly.entity_id
_entity_poly.type
_entity_poly.pdbx_seq_one_letter_code
_entity_poly.pdbx_strand_id
1 'polypeptide(L)'
;MTKGNLLVFIFILSLSSCGTAVKTLAGFKNPKVEDKIELSSYFATVLPNESTYFMKVQEKGSEKEIINNILLGLNSELLLFKTTGEKYCYLGTEECGGVQMQNAFKNFNENYAPCKDDNDLTMNTYLTKLCDINGKSIGKEELPKADFYIFQNWNKYSGSKKKLQEDVNWLLNLKKNSDLNVAILFVNGDMLEEWGLEKNGKLPLKFKKENEGFTMTFGELPLKK
;
A
#
# COMPACT_ATOMS: atom_id res chain seq x y z
N MET A 1 -21.46 22.20 35.27
CA MET A 1 -22.11 21.82 33.99
C MET A 1 -23.56 21.52 34.25
N THR A 2 -24.48 22.31 33.70
CA THR A 2 -25.93 22.12 33.84
C THR A 2 -26.36 20.86 33.09
N LYS A 3 -27.30 20.08 33.64
CA LYS A 3 -27.79 18.80 33.08
C LYS A 3 -28.20 18.88 31.59
N GLY A 4 -28.58 20.07 31.11
CA GLY A 4 -28.89 20.32 29.69
C GLY A 4 -27.69 20.20 28.74
N ASN A 5 -26.47 20.58 29.16
CA ASN A 5 -25.29 20.53 28.30
C ASN A 5 -24.73 19.11 28.12
N LEU A 6 -24.99 18.20 29.06
CA LEU A 6 -24.57 16.79 28.98
C LEU A 6 -25.42 16.01 27.96
N LEU A 7 -26.72 16.32 27.88
CA LEU A 7 -27.66 15.70 26.93
C LEU A 7 -27.33 16.09 25.48
N VAL A 8 -26.91 17.33 25.23
CA VAL A 8 -26.50 17.79 23.88
C VAL A 8 -25.24 17.07 23.40
N PHE A 9 -24.25 16.84 24.28
CA PHE A 9 -23.04 16.09 23.93
C PHE A 9 -23.31 14.61 23.61
N ILE A 10 -24.21 13.96 24.37
CA ILE A 10 -24.61 12.57 24.11
C ILE A 10 -25.39 12.46 22.79
N PHE A 11 -26.22 13.46 22.46
CA PHE A 11 -26.96 13.49 21.20
C PHE A 11 -26.04 13.71 19.98
N ILE A 12 -25.02 14.58 20.09
CA ILE A 12 -24.03 14.80 19.02
C ILE A 12 -23.18 13.55 18.76
N LEU A 13 -22.82 12.80 19.82
CA LEU A 13 -22.08 11.54 19.70
C LEU A 13 -22.93 10.40 19.08
N SER A 14 -24.26 10.47 19.19
CA SER A 14 -25.17 9.50 18.56
C SER A 14 -25.38 9.73 17.05
N LEU A 15 -25.06 10.92 16.54
CA LEU A 15 -25.18 11.26 15.12
C LEU A 15 -23.91 10.98 14.31
N SER A 16 -22.77 10.76 14.95
CA SER A 16 -21.55 10.33 14.27
C SER A 16 -21.60 8.82 14.00
N SER A 17 -21.86 8.42 12.75
CA SER A 17 -21.83 7.01 12.37
C SER A 17 -20.49 6.37 12.79
N CYS A 18 -20.53 5.16 13.36
CA CYS A 18 -19.33 4.43 13.77
C CYS A 18 -18.30 4.25 12.63
N GLY A 19 -18.73 4.33 11.37
CA GLY A 19 -17.84 4.28 10.20
C GLY A 19 -16.84 5.44 10.12
N THR A 20 -17.22 6.65 10.54
CA THR A 20 -16.31 7.80 10.59
C THR A 20 -15.25 7.61 11.68
N ALA A 21 -15.64 7.08 12.84
CA ALA A 21 -14.72 6.79 13.94
C ALA A 21 -13.70 5.70 13.57
N VAL A 22 -14.12 4.62 12.90
CA VAL A 22 -13.23 3.55 12.43
C VAL A 22 -12.26 4.05 11.36
N LYS A 23 -12.74 4.85 10.41
CA LYS A 23 -11.90 5.49 9.38
C LYS A 23 -10.82 6.38 10.01
N THR A 24 -11.16 7.15 11.05
CA THR A 24 -10.21 7.99 11.79
C THR A 24 -9.24 7.18 12.64
N LEU A 25 -9.70 6.11 13.32
CA LEU A 25 -8.85 5.25 14.17
C LEU A 25 -7.85 4.43 13.36
N ALA A 26 -8.24 3.93 12.18
CA ALA A 26 -7.35 3.23 11.26
C ALA A 26 -6.51 4.16 10.37
N GLY A 27 -6.77 5.48 10.42
CA GLY A 27 -6.03 6.49 9.65
C GLY A 27 -6.34 6.50 8.15
N PHE A 28 -7.45 5.87 7.71
CA PHE A 28 -7.87 5.86 6.32
C PHE A 28 -8.40 7.23 5.89
N LYS A 29 -7.93 7.71 4.75
CA LYS A 29 -8.38 8.96 4.10
C LYS A 29 -9.00 8.61 2.75
N ASN A 30 -9.73 9.57 2.17
CA ASN A 30 -10.08 9.43 0.76
C ASN A 30 -8.80 9.53 -0.07
N PRO A 31 -8.52 8.58 -0.97
CA PRO A 31 -7.46 8.72 -1.96
C PRO A 31 -7.63 10.06 -2.69
N LYS A 32 -6.54 10.79 -2.83
CA LYS A 32 -6.48 12.07 -3.53
C LYS A 32 -5.62 11.86 -4.78
N VAL A 33 -5.96 12.54 -5.86
CA VAL A 33 -5.10 12.64 -7.04
C VAL A 33 -3.91 13.53 -6.68
N GLU A 34 -2.71 12.98 -6.77
CA GLU A 34 -1.44 13.59 -6.41
C GLU A 34 -0.48 13.60 -7.62
N ASP A 35 0.60 14.37 -7.47
CA ASP A 35 1.70 14.42 -8.43
C ASP A 35 2.88 13.55 -7.96
N LYS A 36 3.62 12.94 -8.90
CA LYS A 36 4.76 12.07 -8.58
C LYS A 36 5.86 12.80 -7.81
N ILE A 37 6.16 14.06 -8.14
CA ILE A 37 7.18 14.86 -7.47
C ILE A 37 6.77 15.16 -6.03
N GLU A 38 5.49 15.47 -5.81
CA GLU A 38 4.95 15.67 -4.45
C GLU A 38 5.03 14.39 -3.62
N LEU A 39 4.73 13.24 -4.22
CA LEU A 39 4.79 11.93 -3.56
C LEU A 39 6.24 11.50 -3.27
N SER A 40 7.17 11.68 -4.20
CA SER A 40 8.60 11.43 -3.98
C SER A 40 9.15 12.36 -2.88
N SER A 41 8.76 13.63 -2.88
CA SER A 41 9.15 14.58 -1.84
C SER A 41 8.62 14.14 -0.47
N TYR A 42 7.37 13.67 -0.41
CA TYR A 42 6.79 13.11 0.81
C TYR A 42 7.57 11.87 1.28
N PHE A 43 7.88 10.94 0.39
CA PHE A 43 8.63 9.72 0.71
C PHE A 43 10.05 10.01 1.19
N ALA A 44 10.73 10.99 0.59
CA ALA A 44 12.07 11.43 1.02
C ALA A 44 12.10 11.95 2.47
N THR A 45 10.95 12.41 3.01
CA THR A 45 10.84 12.77 4.43
C THR A 45 10.70 11.57 5.38
N VAL A 46 10.59 10.36 4.84
CA VAL A 46 10.55 9.09 5.56
C VAL A 46 11.85 8.32 5.35
N LEU A 47 12.27 8.17 4.09
CA LEU A 47 13.52 7.50 3.71
C LEU A 47 14.32 8.39 2.74
N PRO A 48 15.21 9.25 3.27
CA PRO A 48 16.02 10.13 2.43
C PRO A 48 16.93 9.33 1.48
N ASN A 49 17.14 9.87 0.27
CA ASN A 49 18.00 9.31 -0.79
C ASN A 49 17.52 8.01 -1.45
N GLU A 50 16.40 7.44 -1.01
CA GLU A 50 15.80 6.28 -1.67
C GLU A 50 14.76 6.72 -2.69
N SER A 51 14.74 6.06 -3.84
CA SER A 51 13.72 6.29 -4.86
C SER A 51 12.46 5.49 -4.56
N THR A 52 11.33 5.96 -5.08
CA THR A 52 10.08 5.19 -5.08
C THR A 52 9.58 5.06 -6.51
N TYR A 53 8.95 3.92 -6.78
CA TYR A 53 8.32 3.62 -8.04
C TYR A 53 6.82 3.90 -7.96
N PHE A 54 6.18 3.95 -9.12
CA PHE A 54 4.77 4.30 -9.22
C PHE A 54 4.03 3.25 -10.03
N MET A 55 2.83 2.91 -9.57
CA MET A 55 1.89 2.15 -10.40
C MET A 55 1.52 2.96 -11.65
N LYS A 56 1.37 2.28 -12.79
CA LYS A 56 0.84 2.88 -14.02
C LYS A 56 -0.48 2.22 -14.43
N VAL A 57 -1.22 2.92 -15.28
CA VAL A 57 -2.35 2.39 -16.03
C VAL A 57 -1.95 2.29 -17.50
N GLN A 58 -2.38 1.25 -18.19
CA GLN A 58 -2.19 1.09 -19.63
C GLN A 58 -3.13 2.00 -20.40
N GLU A 59 -4.38 2.07 -19.95
CA GLU A 59 -5.42 2.93 -20.52
C GLU A 59 -5.79 4.04 -19.53
N LYS A 60 -5.56 5.30 -19.93
CA LYS A 60 -5.96 6.46 -19.13
C LYS A 60 -7.48 6.47 -18.98
N GLY A 61 -7.95 6.64 -17.75
CA GLY A 61 -9.37 6.61 -17.40
C GLY A 61 -9.95 5.21 -17.20
N SER A 62 -9.15 4.14 -17.31
CA SER A 62 -9.61 2.78 -17.02
C SER A 62 -9.94 2.61 -15.54
N GLU A 63 -11.23 2.68 -15.21
CA GLU A 63 -11.70 2.56 -13.82
C GLU A 63 -11.24 1.26 -13.17
N LYS A 64 -11.29 0.15 -13.91
CA LYS A 64 -10.86 -1.17 -13.42
C LYS A 64 -9.39 -1.17 -13.00
N GLU A 65 -8.50 -0.61 -13.82
CA GLU A 65 -7.07 -0.56 -13.50
C GLU A 65 -6.80 0.37 -12.32
N ILE A 66 -7.45 1.53 -12.29
CA ILE A 66 -7.30 2.51 -11.21
C ILE A 66 -7.75 1.90 -9.88
N ILE A 67 -8.92 1.25 -9.84
CA ILE A 67 -9.43 0.60 -8.62
C ILE A 67 -8.52 -0.56 -8.21
N ASN A 68 -8.01 -1.37 -9.15
CA ASN A 68 -7.06 -2.43 -8.84
C ASN A 68 -5.77 -1.88 -8.21
N ASN A 69 -5.22 -0.78 -8.72
CA ASN A 69 -4.03 -0.14 -8.14
C ASN A 69 -4.30 0.38 -6.72
N ILE A 70 -5.49 0.93 -6.48
CA ILE A 70 -5.91 1.38 -5.14
C ILE A 70 -6.04 0.20 -4.18
N LEU A 71 -6.66 -0.91 -4.61
CA LEU A 71 -6.77 -2.13 -3.80
C LEU A 71 -5.39 -2.73 -3.48
N LEU A 72 -4.46 -2.72 -4.43
CA LEU A 72 -3.08 -3.14 -4.21
C LEU A 72 -2.34 -2.24 -3.20
N GLY A 73 -2.65 -0.95 -3.19
CA GLY A 73 -2.13 -0.01 -2.18
C GLY A 73 -2.71 -0.24 -0.78
N LEU A 74 -3.97 -0.68 -0.70
CA LEU A 74 -4.63 -1.04 0.57
C LEU A 74 -4.17 -2.39 1.11
N ASN A 75 -3.70 -3.29 0.25
CA ASN A 75 -3.19 -4.58 0.67
C ASN A 75 -1.88 -4.41 1.45
N SER A 76 -1.87 -4.88 2.70
CA SER A 76 -0.69 -4.87 3.57
C SER A 76 0.27 -6.04 3.30
N GLU A 77 -0.05 -6.93 2.36
CA GLU A 77 0.80 -8.05 1.99
C GLU A 77 2.11 -7.58 1.36
N LEU A 78 3.24 -8.05 1.89
CA LEU A 78 4.53 -7.90 1.23
C LEU A 78 4.59 -8.78 -0.01
N LEU A 79 4.84 -8.18 -1.16
CA LEU A 79 5.13 -8.94 -2.36
C LEU A 79 6.60 -9.35 -2.35
N LEU A 80 6.84 -10.63 -2.09
CA LEU A 80 8.17 -11.23 -2.07
C LEU A 80 8.37 -12.08 -3.32
N PHE A 81 9.42 -11.77 -4.08
CA PHE A 81 9.81 -12.55 -5.24
C PHE A 81 11.25 -13.04 -5.10
N LYS A 82 11.54 -14.23 -5.59
CA LYS A 82 12.92 -14.66 -5.79
C LYS A 82 13.48 -14.06 -7.07
N THR A 83 14.79 -14.03 -7.19
CA THR A 83 15.49 -13.63 -8.42
C THR A 83 15.05 -14.38 -9.66
N THR A 84 14.51 -15.60 -9.56
CA THR A 84 13.92 -16.34 -10.69
C THR A 84 12.62 -15.70 -11.20
N GLY A 85 11.98 -14.87 -10.40
CA GLY A 85 10.71 -14.19 -10.68
C GLY A 85 9.49 -14.83 -10.03
N GLU A 86 9.65 -15.98 -9.38
CA GLU A 86 8.57 -16.68 -8.67
C GLU A 86 8.18 -15.94 -7.37
N LYS A 87 6.88 -15.81 -7.10
CA LYS A 87 6.35 -15.21 -5.86
C LYS A 87 6.48 -16.21 -4.71
N TYR A 88 6.94 -15.75 -3.57
CA TYR A 88 7.03 -16.53 -2.33
C TYR A 88 5.97 -16.06 -1.34
N CYS A 89 5.25 -17.02 -0.77
CA CYS A 89 4.17 -16.80 0.19
C CYS A 89 4.61 -17.25 1.58
N TYR A 90 4.20 -16.50 2.60
CA TYR A 90 4.37 -16.90 3.99
C TYR A 90 3.46 -18.10 4.29
N LEU A 91 3.99 -19.10 4.99
CA LEU A 91 3.31 -20.36 5.30
C LEU A 91 2.62 -20.35 6.66
N GLY A 92 2.83 -19.33 7.49
CA GLY A 92 2.18 -19.21 8.79
C GLY A 92 0.73 -18.76 8.70
N THR A 93 -0.03 -19.02 9.76
CA THR A 93 -1.47 -18.74 9.86
C THR A 93 -1.81 -17.44 10.59
N GLU A 94 -0.80 -16.76 11.16
CA GLU A 94 -0.99 -15.51 11.91
C GLU A 94 -0.79 -14.28 11.01
N GLU A 95 -1.61 -13.24 11.21
CA GLU A 95 -1.37 -11.92 10.61
C GLU A 95 -0.02 -11.40 11.09
N CYS A 96 0.87 -11.18 10.13
CA CYS A 96 2.27 -10.91 10.37
C CYS A 96 2.48 -9.43 10.78
N GLY A 97 2.64 -9.19 12.08
CA GLY A 97 3.31 -7.98 12.55
C GLY A 97 4.80 -8.02 12.21
N GLY A 98 5.45 -6.86 12.17
CA GLY A 98 6.85 -6.79 11.73
C GLY A 98 7.80 -7.74 12.49
N VAL A 99 7.66 -7.87 13.81
CA VAL A 99 8.53 -8.77 14.60
C VAL A 99 8.40 -10.23 14.16
N GLN A 100 7.20 -10.71 13.85
CA GLN A 100 6.96 -12.07 13.38
C GLN A 100 7.61 -12.30 12.01
N MET A 101 7.54 -11.33 11.11
CA MET A 101 8.17 -11.41 9.80
C MET A 101 9.70 -11.42 9.86
N GLN A 102 10.33 -10.68 10.79
CA GLN A 102 11.78 -10.75 10.99
C GLN A 102 12.23 -12.16 11.40
N ASN A 103 11.47 -12.80 12.29
CA ASN A 103 11.75 -14.18 12.69
C ASN A 103 11.48 -15.16 11.54
N ALA A 104 10.41 -14.94 10.78
CA ALA A 104 10.10 -15.76 9.59
C ALA A 104 11.22 -15.71 8.55
N PHE A 105 11.84 -14.54 8.33
CA PHE A 105 12.97 -14.39 7.41
C PHE A 105 14.26 -15.07 7.89
N LYS A 106 14.50 -15.17 9.21
CA LYS A 106 15.65 -15.94 9.73
C LYS A 106 15.53 -17.42 9.40
N ASN A 107 14.33 -17.95 9.46
CA ASN A 107 14.02 -19.34 9.12
C ASN A 107 13.29 -19.42 7.77
N PHE A 108 13.82 -18.73 6.76
CA PHE A 108 13.10 -18.47 5.51
C PHE A 108 12.53 -19.73 4.84
N ASN A 109 13.33 -20.78 4.70
CA ASN A 109 12.92 -22.01 4.01
C ASN A 109 11.83 -22.80 4.77
N GLU A 110 11.64 -22.54 6.06
CA GLU A 110 10.58 -23.15 6.87
C GLU A 110 9.29 -22.34 6.81
N ASN A 111 9.41 -21.04 6.58
CA ASN A 111 8.33 -20.07 6.69
C ASN A 111 7.82 -19.55 5.35
N TYR A 112 8.56 -19.75 4.27
CA TYR A 112 8.22 -19.28 2.94
C TYR A 112 8.43 -20.37 1.90
N ALA A 113 7.50 -20.46 0.96
CA ALA A 113 7.61 -21.31 -0.22
C ALA A 113 7.00 -20.61 -1.44
N PRO A 114 7.30 -21.08 -2.66
CA PRO A 114 6.61 -20.62 -3.86
C PRO A 114 5.08 -20.69 -3.67
N CYS A 115 4.39 -19.60 -4.00
CA CYS A 115 2.94 -19.54 -3.91
C CYS A 115 2.30 -20.59 -4.83
N LYS A 116 1.31 -21.34 -4.34
CA LYS A 116 0.65 -22.42 -5.10
C LYS A 116 -0.49 -21.94 -6.01
N ASP A 117 -1.14 -20.84 -5.63
CA ASP A 117 -2.43 -20.43 -6.20
C ASP A 117 -2.37 -19.12 -7.01
N ASP A 118 -1.18 -18.50 -7.12
CA ASP A 118 -1.00 -17.14 -7.67
C ASP A 118 -0.12 -17.14 -8.93
N ASN A 119 -0.34 -18.11 -9.82
CA ASN A 119 0.53 -18.38 -10.98
C ASN A 119 0.64 -17.21 -11.97
N ASP A 120 -0.32 -16.27 -11.96
CA ASP A 120 -0.32 -15.13 -12.88
C ASP A 120 0.50 -13.93 -12.36
N LEU A 121 0.73 -13.84 -11.04
CA LEU A 121 1.53 -12.78 -10.44
C LEU A 121 2.98 -13.22 -10.26
N THR A 122 3.80 -12.89 -11.25
CA THR A 122 5.25 -13.05 -11.23
C THR A 122 5.92 -11.69 -11.04
N MET A 123 7.22 -11.66 -10.72
CA MET A 123 7.97 -10.42 -10.65
C MET A 123 7.90 -9.65 -11.98
N ASN A 124 8.00 -10.35 -13.11
CA ASN A 124 7.94 -9.73 -14.43
C ASN A 124 6.57 -9.11 -14.69
N THR A 125 5.49 -9.84 -14.42
CA THR A 125 4.12 -9.31 -14.61
C THR A 125 3.86 -8.14 -13.65
N TYR A 126 4.44 -8.16 -12.44
CA TYR A 126 4.36 -7.03 -11.52
C TYR A 126 5.13 -5.79 -12.01
N LEU A 127 6.38 -5.97 -12.46
CA LEU A 127 7.22 -4.89 -13.01
C LEU A 127 6.56 -4.20 -14.21
N THR A 128 5.79 -4.92 -15.03
CA THR A 128 5.02 -4.31 -16.12
C THR A 128 3.99 -3.28 -15.67
N LYS A 129 3.62 -3.25 -14.38
CA LYS A 129 2.71 -2.28 -13.77
C LYS A 129 3.43 -1.08 -13.16
N LEU A 130 4.77 -1.06 -13.18
CA LEU A 130 5.56 -0.05 -12.51
C LEU A 130 6.23 0.91 -13.50
N CYS A 131 6.50 2.11 -13.02
CA CYS A 131 7.36 3.09 -13.67
C CYS A 131 8.15 3.90 -12.64
N ASP A 132 9.21 4.56 -13.09
CA ASP A 132 9.95 5.54 -12.30
C ASP A 132 9.23 6.91 -12.24
N ILE A 133 9.86 7.88 -11.58
CA ILE A 133 9.35 9.25 -11.46
C ILE A 133 9.15 9.94 -12.83
N ASN A 134 9.90 9.53 -13.85
CA ASN A 134 9.83 10.07 -15.21
C ASN A 134 8.86 9.28 -16.11
N GLY A 135 8.18 8.26 -15.57
CA GLY A 135 7.30 7.38 -16.35
C GLY A 135 8.02 6.30 -17.16
N LYS A 136 9.34 6.13 -16.98
CA LYS A 136 10.09 5.05 -17.61
C LYS A 136 9.65 3.72 -17.00
N SER A 137 9.30 2.74 -17.85
CA SER A 137 9.01 1.38 -17.38
C SER A 137 10.28 0.73 -16.84
N ILE A 138 10.11 -0.20 -15.90
CA ILE A 138 11.22 -0.81 -15.18
C ILE A 138 11.33 -2.29 -15.51
N GLY A 139 12.51 -2.70 -15.94
CA GLY A 139 12.87 -4.09 -16.17
C GLY A 139 13.62 -4.70 -14.98
N LYS A 140 13.75 -6.02 -15.00
CA LYS A 140 14.48 -6.78 -13.96
C LYS A 140 15.97 -6.40 -13.93
N GLU A 141 16.52 -6.08 -15.09
CA GLU A 141 17.91 -5.69 -15.30
C GLU A 141 18.28 -4.35 -14.66
N GLU A 142 17.28 -3.51 -14.36
CA GLU A 142 17.46 -2.23 -13.68
C GLU A 142 17.39 -2.38 -12.15
N LEU A 143 17.01 -3.57 -11.66
CA LEU A 143 16.92 -3.83 -10.23
C LEU A 143 18.30 -4.08 -9.61
N PRO A 144 18.49 -3.72 -8.33
CA PRO A 144 19.68 -4.13 -7.59
C PRO A 144 19.87 -5.66 -7.62
N LYS A 145 21.11 -6.14 -7.66
CA LYS A 145 21.38 -7.58 -7.60
C LYS A 145 21.01 -8.12 -6.22
N ALA A 146 20.01 -9.00 -6.18
CA ALA A 146 19.55 -9.65 -4.96
C ALA A 146 19.06 -11.08 -5.25
N ASP A 147 19.03 -11.90 -4.20
CA ASP A 147 18.43 -13.24 -4.26
C ASP A 147 16.91 -13.15 -4.14
N PHE A 148 16.44 -12.16 -3.37
CA PHE A 148 15.03 -11.87 -3.16
C PHE A 148 14.72 -10.37 -3.28
N TYR A 149 13.52 -10.08 -3.75
CA TYR A 149 12.98 -8.74 -3.94
C TYR A 149 11.69 -8.60 -3.15
N ILE A 150 11.65 -7.62 -2.24
CA ILE A 150 10.44 -7.22 -1.54
C ILE A 150 9.92 -5.95 -2.21
N PHE A 151 8.70 -5.99 -2.73
CA PHE A 151 7.99 -4.79 -3.17
C PHE A 151 7.02 -4.37 -2.05
N GLN A 152 7.35 -3.27 -1.37
CA GLN A 152 6.50 -2.66 -0.37
C GLN A 152 5.62 -1.62 -1.04
N ASN A 153 4.32 -1.91 -1.12
CA ASN A 153 3.34 -0.92 -1.53
C ASN A 153 3.11 0.09 -0.41
N TRP A 154 3.00 1.37 -0.78
CA TRP A 154 2.64 2.41 0.16
C TRP A 154 1.75 3.44 -0.52
N ASN A 155 1.02 4.20 0.28
CA ASN A 155 0.25 5.35 -0.18
C ASN A 155 -0.04 6.30 1.00
N LYS A 156 -0.51 7.52 0.72
CA LYS A 156 -0.82 8.52 1.76
C LYS A 156 -2.20 8.33 2.39
N TYR A 157 -3.08 7.56 1.76
CA TYR A 157 -4.47 7.41 2.16
C TYR A 157 -4.71 6.22 3.11
N SER A 158 -3.83 5.22 3.15
CA SER A 158 -3.88 4.06 4.02
C SER A 158 -2.88 4.22 5.17
N GLY A 159 -3.24 5.09 6.13
CA GLY A 159 -2.49 5.26 7.37
C GLY A 159 -1.79 6.61 7.52
N SER A 160 -0.96 6.68 8.57
CA SER A 160 -0.23 7.88 8.95
C SER A 160 1.20 7.86 8.41
N LYS A 161 1.83 9.03 8.30
CA LYS A 161 3.27 9.13 7.98
C LYS A 161 4.11 8.32 8.96
N LYS A 162 3.74 8.34 10.24
CA LYS A 162 4.42 7.60 11.30
C LYS A 162 4.37 6.09 11.04
N LYS A 163 3.20 5.56 10.66
CA LYS A 163 3.03 4.16 10.29
C LYS A 163 3.92 3.78 9.10
N LEU A 164 3.93 4.59 8.04
CA LEU A 164 4.84 4.38 6.90
C LEU A 164 6.32 4.35 7.34
N GLN A 165 6.72 5.25 8.23
CA GLN A 165 8.09 5.28 8.76
C GLN A 165 8.42 4.03 9.61
N GLU A 166 7.46 3.55 10.41
CA GLU A 166 7.59 2.30 11.17
C GLU A 166 7.76 1.10 10.22
N ASP A 167 6.97 1.03 9.14
CA ASP A 167 7.05 -0.05 8.14
C ASP A 167 8.39 -0.03 7.38
N VAL A 168 8.86 1.15 6.98
CA VAL A 168 10.18 1.32 6.36
C VAL A 168 11.30 0.89 7.31
N ASN A 169 11.31 1.38 8.54
CA ASN A 169 12.33 1.02 9.52
C ASN A 169 12.33 -0.48 9.79
N TRP A 170 11.15 -1.08 9.82
CA TRP A 170 10.98 -2.49 10.02
C TRP A 170 11.60 -3.32 8.88
N LEU A 171 11.35 -2.95 7.62
CA LEU A 171 11.95 -3.59 6.44
C LEU A 171 13.47 -3.41 6.38
N LEU A 172 13.98 -2.22 6.72
CA LEU A 172 15.42 -1.97 6.78
C LEU A 172 16.09 -2.83 7.86
N ASN A 173 15.45 -2.99 9.01
CA ASN A 173 15.92 -3.88 10.06
C ASN A 173 15.88 -5.36 9.61
N LEU A 174 14.85 -5.78 8.88
CA LEU A 174 14.80 -7.12 8.28
C LEU A 174 15.99 -7.32 7.33
N LYS A 175 16.21 -6.41 6.37
CA LYS A 175 17.32 -6.49 5.42
C LYS A 175 18.68 -6.52 6.13
N LYS A 176 18.87 -5.72 7.19
CA LYS A 176 20.12 -5.66 7.95
C LYS A 176 20.42 -6.94 8.73
N ASN A 177 19.40 -7.63 9.24
CA ASN A 177 19.55 -8.79 10.14
C ASN A 177 19.24 -10.13 9.45
N SER A 178 19.05 -10.12 8.14
CA SER A 178 18.78 -11.30 7.32
C SER A 178 20.09 -11.82 6.72
N ASP A 179 20.27 -13.14 6.75
CA ASP A 179 21.38 -13.80 6.04
C ASP A 179 21.13 -13.87 4.51
N LEU A 180 19.89 -13.60 4.07
CA LEU A 180 19.53 -13.49 2.66
C LEU A 180 19.92 -12.14 2.08
N ASN A 181 20.40 -12.14 0.83
CA ASN A 181 20.58 -10.91 0.06
C ASN A 181 19.22 -10.41 -0.48
N VAL A 182 18.65 -9.41 0.19
CA VAL A 182 17.32 -8.85 -0.12
C VAL A 182 17.42 -7.43 -0.66
N ALA A 183 16.78 -7.17 -1.80
CA ALA A 183 16.45 -5.83 -2.28
C ALA A 183 15.03 -5.46 -1.85
N ILE A 184 14.83 -4.21 -1.42
CA ILE A 184 13.52 -3.67 -1.06
C ILE A 184 13.22 -2.55 -2.03
N LEU A 185 12.04 -2.59 -2.65
CA LEU A 185 11.54 -1.59 -3.57
C LEU A 185 10.26 -1.00 -3.02
N PHE A 186 10.17 0.33 -2.98
CA PHE A 186 9.00 1.03 -2.50
C PHE A 186 8.14 1.48 -3.67
N VAL A 187 6.88 1.04 -3.70
CA VAL A 187 5.95 1.31 -4.79
C VAL A 187 4.78 2.14 -4.27
N ASN A 188 4.60 3.33 -4.81
CA ASN A 188 3.46 4.18 -4.50
C ASN A 188 2.22 3.77 -5.32
N GLY A 189 1.09 3.65 -4.61
CA GLY A 189 -0.23 3.37 -5.18
C GLY A 189 -1.25 4.50 -4.97
N ASP A 190 -0.82 5.74 -4.72
CA ASP A 190 -1.71 6.91 -4.74
C ASP A 190 -2.21 7.17 -6.16
N MET A 191 -3.39 7.80 -6.27
CA MET A 191 -3.96 8.16 -7.57
C MET A 191 -3.11 9.23 -8.24
N LEU A 192 -2.75 9.02 -9.51
CA LEU A 192 -1.92 9.96 -10.26
C LEU A 192 -2.72 10.67 -11.35
N GLU A 193 -2.43 11.96 -11.57
CA GLU A 193 -3.08 12.75 -12.62
C GLU A 193 -2.91 12.13 -14.02
N GLU A 194 -1.74 11.54 -14.28
CA GLU A 194 -1.41 10.87 -15.55
C GLU A 194 -2.30 9.67 -15.87
N TRP A 195 -3.03 9.13 -14.88
CA TRP A 195 -4.02 8.06 -15.09
C TRP A 195 -5.32 8.57 -15.72
N GLY A 196 -5.41 9.85 -16.09
CA GLY A 196 -6.63 10.46 -16.64
C GLY A 196 -7.57 11.00 -15.56
N LEU A 197 -7.02 11.35 -14.39
CA LEU A 197 -7.80 11.82 -13.23
C LEU A 197 -7.64 13.34 -13.04
N GLU A 198 -8.71 14.01 -12.62
CA GLU A 198 -8.76 15.43 -12.32
C GLU A 198 -7.84 15.77 -11.15
N LYS A 199 -6.95 16.76 -11.32
CA LYS A 199 -6.00 17.17 -10.28
C LYS A 199 -6.74 17.55 -8.99
N ASN A 200 -6.23 17.11 -7.85
CA ASN A 200 -6.86 17.25 -6.53
C ASN A 200 -8.23 16.59 -6.35
N GLY A 201 -8.72 15.85 -7.36
CA GLY A 201 -9.87 14.98 -7.23
C GLY A 201 -9.69 13.98 -6.10
N LYS A 202 -10.79 13.52 -5.52
CA LYS A 202 -10.77 12.53 -4.44
C LYS A 202 -11.72 11.40 -4.75
N LEU A 203 -11.33 10.18 -4.41
CA LEU A 203 -12.21 9.02 -4.42
C LEU A 203 -12.88 8.89 -3.05
N PRO A 204 -14.19 9.11 -2.93
CA PRO A 204 -14.87 8.95 -1.65
C PRO A 204 -14.87 7.48 -1.22
N LEU A 205 -14.29 7.18 -0.05
CA LEU A 205 -14.40 5.86 0.57
C LEU A 205 -15.42 5.88 1.69
N LYS A 206 -16.38 4.96 1.64
CA LYS A 206 -17.35 4.72 2.71
C LYS A 206 -17.12 3.34 3.32
N PHE A 207 -17.04 3.31 4.64
CA PHE A 207 -16.93 2.08 5.42
C PHE A 207 -18.25 1.86 6.16
N LYS A 208 -18.82 0.67 6.00
CA LYS A 208 -20.01 0.24 6.72
C LYS A 208 -19.63 -0.96 7.58
N LYS A 209 -19.87 -0.87 8.89
CA LYS A 209 -19.73 -2.01 9.79
C LYS A 209 -20.86 -3.00 9.49
N GLU A 210 -20.50 -4.26 9.33
CA GLU A 210 -21.43 -5.39 9.24
C GLU A 210 -21.19 -6.34 10.43
N ASN A 211 -22.04 -7.36 10.59
CA ASN A 211 -22.03 -8.21 11.79
C ASN A 211 -20.67 -8.92 12.00
N GLU A 212 -19.97 -9.27 10.92
CA GLU A 212 -18.70 -10.01 10.95
C GLU A 212 -17.52 -9.25 10.30
N GLY A 213 -17.67 -7.94 10.02
CA GLY A 213 -16.60 -7.20 9.36
C GLY A 213 -16.97 -5.79 8.93
N PHE A 214 -16.30 -5.32 7.88
CA PHE A 214 -16.54 -4.02 7.27
C PHE A 214 -16.66 -4.17 5.76
N THR A 215 -17.69 -3.54 5.18
CA THR A 215 -17.76 -3.32 3.74
C THR A 215 -17.13 -1.97 3.43
N MET A 216 -16.26 -1.94 2.42
CA MET A 216 -15.76 -0.71 1.84
C MET A 216 -16.44 -0.48 0.49
N THR A 217 -16.98 0.71 0.27
CA THR A 217 -17.52 1.12 -1.04
C THR A 217 -16.79 2.33 -1.58
N PHE A 218 -16.48 2.26 -2.87
CA PHE A 218 -15.87 3.34 -3.64
C PHE A 218 -16.98 4.23 -4.22
N GLY A 219 -16.82 5.55 -4.09
CA GLY A 219 -17.60 6.52 -4.83
C GLY A 219 -17.13 6.65 -6.29
N GLU A 220 -17.55 7.70 -6.95
CA GLU A 220 -17.13 7.99 -8.32
C GLU A 220 -15.65 8.40 -8.39
N LEU A 221 -14.95 7.90 -9.40
CA LEU A 221 -13.60 8.34 -9.71
C LEU A 221 -13.62 9.75 -10.27
N PRO A 222 -12.66 10.62 -9.88
CA PRO A 222 -12.56 11.97 -10.43
C PRO A 222 -11.90 11.92 -11.81
N LEU A 223 -12.57 11.36 -12.82
CA LEU A 223 -12.06 11.29 -14.20
C LEU A 223 -12.02 12.68 -14.84
N LYS A 224 -10.99 12.96 -15.65
CA LYS A 224 -10.94 14.16 -16.50
C LYS A 224 -12.06 14.08 -17.54
N LYS A 225 -12.75 15.20 -17.76
CA LYS A 225 -13.74 15.33 -18.84
C LYS A 225 -13.08 15.55 -20.20
#